data_AF-A0A4R2CR57-F1
#
_entry.id   AF-A0A4R2CR57-F1
#
_cell.length_a   1.000
_cell.length_b   1.000
_cell.length_c   1.000
_cell.angle_alpha   90.00
_cell.angle_beta   90.00
_cell.angle_gamma   90.00
#
_symmetry.space_group_name_H-M   'P 1'
#
loop_
_entity.id
_entity.type
_entity.pdbx_description
1 polymer ?
#
loop_
_entity_poly.entity_id
_entity_poly.type
_entity_poly.pdbx_seq_one_letter_code
_entity_poly.pdbx_strand_id
1 'polypeptide(L)'
;MGAAVAVVEWLLDSDPSIRWQVMRDLADAGDEAVGAERSRVAVEGWGAQLLARQEPDGRWGSGTYFPSWTSTAWTLSLLRNLGLDPRSEPARRAVAPVRENAKWEYDDLPFFDGEVEPCINGLAVALGSYYGQAVQVIVDRLLGEQMSDGGWNCEQERGSTRGSFHSTICVLEGLLEHERATGTTPELTAARLKGQEYLVERRLLHRLSTGEVIDPEWTRFSFPTYYFYDVLRALDYLRDAAAVPDERLEEAVALVEKKRTDDGRWLLENPHPGETHLDLDESEGNPSRWNTLRALRVLRWYDQR
;
A
#
# COMPACT_ATOMS: atom_id res chain seq x y z
N MET A 1 29.13 3.25 -6.58
CA MET A 1 29.24 2.34 -5.42
C MET A 1 29.20 3.09 -4.09
N GLY A 2 30.05 4.10 -3.84
CA GLY A 2 30.06 4.83 -2.56
C GLY A 2 28.73 5.49 -2.13
N ALA A 3 28.03 6.17 -3.05
CA ALA A 3 26.73 6.78 -2.74
C ALA A 3 25.63 5.75 -2.42
N ALA A 4 25.59 4.62 -3.16
CA ALA A 4 24.61 3.56 -2.93
C ALA A 4 24.80 2.88 -1.55
N VAL A 5 26.05 2.64 -1.14
CA VAL A 5 26.37 2.11 0.19
C VAL A 5 25.94 3.09 1.28
N ALA A 6 26.24 4.38 1.11
CA ALA A 6 25.84 5.41 2.07
C ALA A 6 24.31 5.56 2.22
N VAL A 7 23.54 5.37 1.14
CA VAL A 7 22.06 5.41 1.20
C VAL A 7 21.52 4.19 1.94
N VAL A 8 22.04 2.99 1.69
CA VAL A 8 21.62 1.78 2.42
C VAL A 8 21.93 1.89 3.92
N GLU A 9 23.11 2.38 4.28
CA GLU A 9 23.46 2.64 5.69
C GLU A 9 22.52 3.66 6.35
N TRP A 10 22.18 4.75 5.66
CA TRP A 10 21.21 5.75 6.13
C TRP A 10 19.79 5.19 6.31
N LEU A 11 19.38 4.25 5.45
CA LEU A 11 18.11 3.55 5.59
C LEU A 11 18.14 2.50 6.69
N LEU A 12 19.27 1.83 6.94
CA LEU A 12 19.42 0.91 8.07
C LEU A 12 19.41 1.67 9.42
N ASP A 13 19.92 2.90 9.45
CA ASP A 13 19.80 3.81 10.59
C ASP A 13 18.43 4.53 10.62
N SER A 14 17.38 3.74 10.85
CA SER A 14 15.98 4.20 10.89
C SER A 14 15.11 3.36 11.82
N ASP A 15 13.83 3.70 11.95
CA ASP A 15 12.82 2.91 12.67
C ASP A 15 12.83 1.42 12.24
N PRO A 16 12.58 0.45 13.14
CA PRO A 16 12.50 -0.97 12.78
C PRO A 16 11.62 -1.23 11.56
N SER A 17 10.54 -0.46 11.41
CA SER A 17 9.58 -0.54 10.30
C SER A 17 10.21 -0.37 8.91
N ILE A 18 11.31 0.38 8.81
CA ILE A 18 12.09 0.56 7.58
C ILE A 18 13.30 -0.38 7.59
N ARG A 19 13.98 -0.54 8.74
CA ARG A 19 15.21 -1.33 8.83
C ARG A 19 15.02 -2.78 8.38
N TRP A 20 13.98 -3.48 8.87
CA TRP A 20 13.75 -4.88 8.49
C TRP A 20 13.51 -5.03 6.98
N GLN A 21 12.87 -4.03 6.38
CA GLN A 21 12.54 -3.96 4.97
C GLN A 21 13.78 -3.75 4.09
N VAL A 22 14.71 -2.91 4.54
CA VAL A 22 16.00 -2.68 3.90
C VAL A 22 16.88 -3.91 3.99
N MET A 23 16.91 -4.56 5.16
CA MET A 23 17.62 -5.81 5.37
C MET A 23 17.18 -6.89 4.37
N ARG A 24 15.86 -7.05 4.21
CA ARG A 24 15.27 -8.02 3.27
C ARG A 24 15.55 -7.68 1.81
N ASP A 25 15.30 -6.44 1.41
CA ASP A 25 15.18 -6.11 -0.03
C ASP A 25 16.41 -5.46 -0.64
N LEU A 26 17.32 -4.92 0.17
CA LEU A 26 18.48 -4.15 -0.32
C LEU A 26 19.82 -4.66 0.22
N ALA A 27 19.83 -5.34 1.38
CA ALA A 27 21.04 -5.87 1.99
C ALA A 27 21.18 -7.40 1.92
N ASP A 28 20.19 -8.08 1.31
CA ASP A 28 20.17 -9.55 1.14
C ASP A 28 20.44 -10.31 2.45
N ALA A 29 19.93 -9.78 3.58
CA ALA A 29 20.08 -10.39 4.90
C ALA A 29 19.21 -11.65 5.02
N GLY A 30 19.66 -12.62 5.84
CA GLY A 30 18.92 -13.87 6.04
C GLY A 30 17.60 -13.71 6.80
N ASP A 31 16.64 -14.60 6.52
CA ASP A 31 15.27 -14.57 7.03
C ASP A 31 15.17 -14.49 8.56
N GLU A 32 16.08 -15.15 9.30
CA GLU A 32 16.12 -15.10 10.76
C GLU A 32 16.41 -13.68 11.28
N ALA A 33 17.41 -13.01 10.70
CA ALA A 33 17.77 -11.65 11.09
C ALA A 33 16.67 -10.64 10.70
N VAL A 34 16.08 -10.82 9.51
CA VAL A 34 14.93 -10.01 9.06
C VAL A 34 13.73 -10.21 9.97
N GLY A 35 13.40 -11.45 10.35
CA GLY A 35 12.31 -11.77 11.25
C GLY A 35 12.52 -11.20 12.65
N ALA A 36 13.74 -11.30 13.18
CA ALA A 36 14.11 -10.71 14.46
C ALA A 36 13.94 -9.19 14.45
N GLU A 37 14.43 -8.50 13.41
CA GLU A 37 14.27 -7.05 13.31
C GLU A 37 12.80 -6.63 13.13
N ARG A 38 12.04 -7.33 12.26
CA ARG A 38 10.60 -7.08 12.06
C ARG A 38 9.80 -7.26 13.35
N SER A 39 10.18 -8.21 14.21
CA SER A 39 9.46 -8.45 15.48
C SER A 39 9.47 -7.23 16.42
N ARG A 40 10.45 -6.35 16.28
CA ARG A 40 10.58 -5.12 17.07
C ARG A 40 9.52 -4.08 16.74
N VAL A 41 8.92 -4.13 15.54
CA VAL A 41 7.86 -3.18 15.11
C VAL A 41 6.69 -3.13 16.11
N ALA A 42 6.38 -4.25 16.77
CA ALA A 42 5.28 -4.30 17.73
C ALA A 42 5.59 -3.65 19.09
N VAL A 43 6.87 -3.41 19.40
CA VAL A 43 7.34 -3.02 20.75
C VAL A 43 8.24 -1.78 20.75
N GLU A 44 8.71 -1.33 19.59
CA GLU A 44 9.56 -0.17 19.40
C GLU A 44 9.01 0.74 18.30
N GLY A 45 9.37 2.02 18.36
CA GLY A 45 9.19 2.93 17.23
C GLY A 45 7.73 3.24 16.90
N TRP A 46 7.46 3.49 15.62
CA TRP A 46 6.14 3.91 15.14
C TRP A 46 5.07 2.83 15.33
N GLY A 47 5.40 1.55 15.13
CA GLY A 47 4.43 0.46 15.27
C GLY A 47 3.89 0.34 16.71
N ALA A 48 4.79 0.39 17.70
CA ALA A 48 4.39 0.40 19.10
C ALA A 48 3.60 1.65 19.49
N GLN A 49 3.96 2.82 18.97
CA GLN A 49 3.23 4.06 19.23
C GLN A 49 1.81 4.04 18.66
N LEU A 50 1.59 3.48 17.46
CA LEU A 50 0.25 3.30 16.90
C LEU A 50 -0.57 2.32 17.74
N LEU A 51 0.00 1.18 18.11
CA LEU A 51 -0.70 0.20 18.96
C LEU A 51 -1.11 0.81 20.30
N ALA A 52 -0.27 1.65 20.90
CA ALA A 52 -0.57 2.32 22.17
C ALA A 52 -1.66 3.40 22.08
N ARG A 53 -2.01 3.86 20.86
CA ARG A 53 -3.08 4.84 20.62
C ARG A 53 -4.46 4.20 20.44
N GLN A 54 -4.55 2.87 20.50
CA GLN A 54 -5.83 2.19 20.40
C GLN A 54 -6.74 2.58 21.57
N GLU A 55 -7.99 2.91 21.26
CA GLU A 55 -8.99 3.28 22.25
C GLU A 55 -9.60 2.03 22.93
N PRO A 56 -10.24 2.17 24.10
CA PRO A 56 -10.80 1.02 24.84
C PRO A 56 -11.84 0.20 24.08
N ASP A 57 -12.49 0.77 23.06
CA ASP A 57 -13.44 0.09 22.19
C ASP A 57 -12.77 -0.70 21.05
N GLY A 58 -11.43 -0.61 20.94
CA GLY A 58 -10.61 -1.26 19.92
C GLY A 58 -10.40 -0.46 18.65
N ARG A 59 -10.90 0.77 18.56
CA ARG A 59 -10.76 1.63 17.37
C ARG A 59 -9.65 2.66 17.55
N TRP A 60 -9.41 3.43 16.49
CA TRP A 60 -8.54 4.60 16.50
C TRP A 60 -9.27 5.82 15.93
N GLY A 61 -8.95 6.99 16.49
CA GLY A 61 -9.34 8.28 15.91
C GLY A 61 -10.84 8.50 15.82
N SER A 62 -11.62 7.91 16.73
CA SER A 62 -13.09 8.02 16.83
C SER A 62 -13.95 7.46 15.67
N GLY A 63 -13.36 6.83 14.65
CA GLY A 63 -14.12 6.30 13.52
C GLY A 63 -13.40 5.21 12.72
N THR A 64 -14.06 4.74 11.68
CA THR A 64 -13.60 3.59 10.89
C THR A 64 -12.85 4.06 9.66
N TYR A 65 -13.48 4.89 8.83
CA TYR A 65 -12.83 5.51 7.67
C TYR A 65 -12.63 7.03 7.86
N PHE A 66 -13.47 7.66 8.68
CA PHE A 66 -13.39 9.08 9.02
C PHE A 66 -12.91 9.27 10.48
N PRO A 67 -12.23 10.38 10.83
CA PRO A 67 -11.92 11.57 10.02
C PRO A 67 -10.60 11.48 9.21
N SER A 68 -10.46 10.45 8.37
CA SER A 68 -9.27 10.18 7.54
C SER A 68 -8.11 9.63 8.38
N TRP A 69 -6.93 10.23 8.39
CA TRP A 69 -5.68 9.49 8.66
C TRP A 69 -5.49 8.95 10.08
N THR A 70 -6.29 9.39 11.04
CA THR A 70 -6.35 8.82 12.39
C THR A 70 -7.36 7.68 12.53
N SER A 71 -8.21 7.42 11.55
CA SER A 71 -9.26 6.41 11.64
C SER A 71 -8.69 4.98 11.73
N THR A 72 -9.54 4.05 12.13
CA THR A 72 -9.19 2.63 12.30
C THR A 72 -8.64 2.00 11.02
N ALA A 73 -9.28 2.21 9.86
CA ALA A 73 -8.85 1.63 8.59
C ALA A 73 -7.45 2.11 8.19
N TRP A 74 -7.19 3.42 8.31
CA TRP A 74 -5.89 4.00 7.95
C TRP A 74 -4.78 3.66 8.94
N THR A 75 -5.12 3.55 10.22
CA THR A 75 -4.16 3.11 11.24
C THR A 75 -3.75 1.66 11.03
N LEU A 76 -4.70 0.76 10.74
CA LEU A 76 -4.39 -0.64 10.41
C LEU A 76 -3.59 -0.76 9.10
N SER A 77 -3.88 0.08 8.12
CA SER A 77 -3.11 0.18 6.86
C SER A 77 -1.67 0.59 7.11
N LEU A 78 -1.47 1.60 7.96
CA LEU A 78 -0.12 2.02 8.34
C LEU A 78 0.60 0.90 9.11
N LEU A 79 -0.03 0.26 10.11
CA LEU A 79 0.56 -0.89 10.82
C LEU A 79 0.96 -2.04 9.88
N ARG A 80 0.17 -2.30 8.82
CA ARG A 80 0.54 -3.26 7.77
C ARG A 80 1.77 -2.79 7.00
N ASN A 81 1.83 -1.52 6.57
CA ASN A 81 2.98 -0.95 5.86
C ASN A 81 4.26 -0.94 6.70
N LEU A 82 4.14 -0.72 8.01
CA LEU A 82 5.25 -0.80 8.97
C LEU A 82 5.74 -2.25 9.15
N GLY A 83 4.91 -3.24 8.81
CA GLY A 83 5.25 -4.65 8.88
C GLY A 83 4.95 -5.29 10.23
N LEU A 84 3.96 -4.82 10.98
CA LEU A 84 3.50 -5.48 12.20
C LEU A 84 3.19 -6.96 11.91
N ASP A 85 3.87 -7.91 12.56
CA ASP A 85 3.62 -9.35 12.30
C ASP A 85 2.18 -9.70 12.68
N PRO A 86 1.32 -10.10 11.72
CA PRO A 86 -0.09 -10.35 11.99
C PRO A 86 -0.32 -11.54 12.95
N ARG A 87 0.67 -12.42 13.11
CA ARG A 87 0.60 -13.57 14.02
C ARG A 87 1.05 -13.21 15.44
N SER A 88 1.68 -12.05 15.61
CA SER A 88 2.10 -11.58 16.93
C SER A 88 0.92 -11.40 17.87
N GLU A 89 1.16 -11.55 19.16
CA GLU A 89 0.12 -11.33 20.17
C GLU A 89 -0.39 -9.88 20.18
N PRO A 90 0.46 -8.82 20.04
CA PRO A 90 -0.03 -7.45 19.93
C PRO A 90 -0.96 -7.22 18.73
N ALA A 91 -0.63 -7.77 17.56
CA ALA A 91 -1.51 -7.66 16.39
C ALA A 91 -2.86 -8.33 16.61
N ARG A 92 -2.88 -9.55 17.14
CA ARG A 92 -4.12 -10.28 17.40
C ARG A 92 -5.00 -9.57 18.43
N ARG A 93 -4.40 -9.04 19.50
CA ARG A 93 -5.13 -8.23 20.50
C ARG A 93 -5.71 -6.96 19.89
N ALA A 94 -4.96 -6.31 19.01
CA ALA A 94 -5.39 -5.07 18.37
C ALA A 94 -6.53 -5.31 17.37
N VAL A 95 -6.49 -6.39 16.60
CA VAL A 95 -7.47 -6.66 15.52
C VAL A 95 -8.76 -7.31 16.03
N ALA A 96 -8.71 -8.11 17.10
CA ALA A 96 -9.90 -8.77 17.64
C ALA A 96 -11.07 -7.82 17.94
N PRO A 97 -10.91 -6.70 18.68
CA PRO A 97 -12.02 -5.79 18.94
C PRO A 97 -12.43 -4.98 17.71
N VAL A 98 -11.54 -4.76 16.72
CA VAL A 98 -11.94 -4.17 15.43
C VAL A 98 -12.94 -5.06 14.73
N ARG A 99 -12.69 -6.37 14.69
CA ARG A 99 -13.61 -7.35 14.10
C ARG A 99 -14.97 -7.34 14.79
N GLU A 100 -14.99 -7.17 16.11
CA GLU A 100 -16.20 -7.23 16.93
C GLU A 100 -17.00 -5.92 16.91
N ASN A 101 -16.32 -4.77 16.90
CA ASN A 101 -16.93 -3.47 17.21
C ASN A 101 -16.83 -2.44 16.09
N ALA A 102 -15.83 -2.54 15.20
CA ALA A 102 -15.65 -1.55 14.16
C ALA A 102 -16.63 -1.78 13.01
N LYS A 103 -17.29 -0.68 12.62
CA LYS A 103 -18.30 -0.67 11.58
C LYS A 103 -18.08 0.49 10.64
N TRP A 104 -18.32 0.28 9.35
CA TRP A 104 -18.27 1.33 8.36
C TRP A 104 -19.31 2.38 8.69
N GLU A 105 -18.97 3.65 8.45
CA GLU A 105 -19.92 4.75 8.53
C GLU A 105 -21.09 4.55 7.54
N TYR A 106 -20.84 3.80 6.46
CA TYR A 106 -21.85 3.31 5.53
C TYR A 106 -22.65 2.15 6.13
N ASP A 107 -23.96 2.35 6.30
CA ASP A 107 -24.95 1.35 6.73
C ASP A 107 -24.62 0.54 8.01
N ASP A 108 -23.68 1.03 8.84
CA ASP A 108 -23.25 0.37 10.09
C ASP A 108 -22.80 -1.08 9.85
N LEU A 109 -22.24 -1.36 8.66
CA LEU A 109 -21.78 -2.68 8.25
C LEU A 109 -20.49 -3.07 8.99
N PRO A 110 -20.30 -4.34 9.41
CA PRO A 110 -19.06 -4.78 10.04
C PRO A 110 -17.83 -4.53 9.16
N PHE A 111 -16.70 -4.12 9.76
CA PHE A 111 -15.48 -3.76 9.04
C PHE A 111 -15.06 -4.79 7.98
N PHE A 112 -14.97 -6.06 8.37
CA PHE A 112 -14.48 -7.13 7.49
C PHE A 112 -15.56 -7.76 6.60
N ASP A 113 -16.81 -7.28 6.70
CA ASP A 113 -17.88 -7.61 5.74
C ASP A 113 -17.90 -6.61 4.57
N GLY A 114 -17.12 -5.53 4.69
CA GLY A 114 -16.95 -4.52 3.65
C GLY A 114 -18.10 -3.51 3.60
N GLU A 115 -17.97 -2.59 2.65
CA GLU A 115 -19.00 -1.62 2.32
C GLU A 115 -19.22 -1.59 0.80
N VAL A 116 -19.46 -0.43 0.20
CA VAL A 116 -19.84 -0.34 -1.21
C VAL A 116 -18.70 0.02 -2.13
N GLU A 117 -17.85 0.97 -1.77
CA GLU A 117 -16.86 1.50 -2.70
C GLU A 117 -15.72 0.48 -2.92
N PRO A 118 -15.41 0.07 -4.18
CA PRO A 118 -14.32 -0.85 -4.46
C PRO A 118 -12.96 -0.42 -3.90
N CYS A 119 -12.72 0.90 -3.80
CA CYS A 119 -11.51 1.47 -3.21
C CYS A 119 -11.37 1.12 -1.71
N ILE A 120 -12.45 1.24 -0.95
CA ILE A 120 -12.48 0.91 0.49
C ILE A 120 -12.51 -0.60 0.69
N ASN A 121 -13.28 -1.31 -0.13
CA ASN A 121 -13.31 -2.77 -0.12
C ASN A 121 -11.95 -3.40 -0.44
N GLY A 122 -11.19 -2.84 -1.38
CA GLY A 122 -9.81 -3.26 -1.65
C GLY A 122 -8.91 -3.12 -0.43
N LEU A 123 -9.02 -2.00 0.30
CA LEU A 123 -8.33 -1.79 1.57
C LEU A 123 -8.77 -2.82 2.62
N ALA A 124 -10.07 -3.04 2.78
CA ALA A 124 -10.61 -4.02 3.74
C ALA A 124 -10.13 -5.44 3.44
N VAL A 125 -10.06 -5.85 2.17
CA VAL A 125 -9.50 -7.15 1.75
C VAL A 125 -8.01 -7.23 2.09
N ALA A 126 -7.23 -6.18 1.81
CA ALA A 126 -5.81 -6.16 2.15
C ALA A 126 -5.59 -6.33 3.66
N LEU A 127 -6.33 -5.59 4.48
CA LEU A 127 -6.23 -5.65 5.94
C LEU A 127 -6.71 -6.98 6.49
N GLY A 128 -7.88 -7.44 6.07
CA GLY A 128 -8.45 -8.68 6.57
C GLY A 128 -7.60 -9.88 6.18
N SER A 129 -7.14 -9.96 4.94
CA SER A 129 -6.25 -11.05 4.49
C SER A 129 -4.93 -11.05 5.25
N TYR A 130 -4.30 -9.87 5.43
CA TYR A 130 -3.05 -9.75 6.17
C TYR A 130 -3.19 -10.16 7.64
N TYR A 131 -4.26 -9.74 8.32
CA TYR A 131 -4.50 -10.03 9.74
C TYR A 131 -5.34 -11.30 10.00
N GLY A 132 -5.54 -12.15 8.99
CA GLY A 132 -6.22 -13.44 9.13
C GLY A 132 -7.72 -13.34 9.45
N GLN A 133 -8.39 -12.29 8.98
CA GLN A 133 -9.84 -12.09 9.10
C GLN A 133 -10.56 -12.59 7.84
N ALA A 134 -11.81 -13.03 8.02
CA ALA A 134 -12.63 -13.49 6.90
C ALA A 134 -13.10 -12.29 6.07
N VAL A 135 -12.76 -12.27 4.79
CA VAL A 135 -13.12 -11.20 3.83
C VAL A 135 -13.63 -11.75 2.49
N GLN A 136 -14.00 -13.03 2.45
CA GLN A 136 -14.41 -13.69 1.19
C GLN A 136 -15.62 -12.99 0.54
N VAL A 137 -16.57 -12.49 1.34
CA VAL A 137 -17.71 -11.74 0.84
C VAL A 137 -17.30 -10.49 0.05
N ILE A 138 -16.24 -9.81 0.49
CA ILE A 138 -15.71 -8.63 -0.20
C ILE A 138 -14.95 -9.06 -1.47
N VAL A 139 -14.16 -10.13 -1.40
CA VAL A 139 -13.46 -10.68 -2.56
C VAL A 139 -14.45 -11.07 -3.66
N ASP A 140 -15.49 -11.82 -3.33
CA ASP A 140 -16.53 -12.25 -4.27
C ASP A 140 -17.24 -11.04 -4.92
N ARG A 141 -17.52 -10.01 -4.12
CA ARG A 141 -18.08 -8.74 -4.61
C ARG A 141 -17.14 -8.08 -5.62
N LEU A 142 -15.86 -7.90 -5.27
CA LEU A 142 -14.88 -7.26 -6.16
C LEU A 142 -14.69 -8.05 -7.46
N LEU A 143 -14.69 -9.39 -7.41
CA LEU A 143 -14.62 -10.22 -8.63
C LEU A 143 -15.86 -10.00 -9.53
N GLY A 144 -17.05 -9.90 -8.93
CA GLY A 144 -18.29 -9.63 -9.66
C GLY A 144 -18.42 -8.21 -10.22
N GLU A 145 -17.70 -7.23 -9.65
CA GLU A 145 -17.77 -5.82 -10.03
C GLU A 145 -16.69 -5.40 -11.03
N GLN A 146 -15.72 -6.28 -11.36
CA GLN A 146 -14.66 -5.95 -12.32
C GLN A 146 -15.25 -5.48 -13.66
N MET A 147 -14.83 -4.29 -14.10
CA MET A 147 -15.37 -3.65 -15.29
C MET A 147 -14.78 -4.26 -16.57
N SER A 148 -15.40 -3.97 -17.72
CA SER A 148 -14.99 -4.55 -19.01
C SER A 148 -13.60 -4.14 -19.48
N ASP A 149 -13.07 -3.01 -18.99
CA ASP A 149 -11.69 -2.58 -19.24
C ASP A 149 -10.68 -3.14 -18.22
N GLY A 150 -11.12 -4.03 -17.32
CA GLY A 150 -10.29 -4.72 -16.33
C GLY A 150 -10.15 -3.98 -15.00
N GLY A 151 -10.49 -2.70 -14.93
CA GLY A 151 -10.39 -1.91 -13.70
C GLY A 151 -11.63 -1.99 -12.80
N TRP A 152 -11.58 -1.24 -11.71
CA TRP A 152 -12.71 -0.98 -10.79
C TRP A 152 -12.94 0.52 -10.67
N ASN A 153 -14.14 0.94 -10.28
CA ASN A 153 -14.46 2.36 -10.08
C ASN A 153 -15.50 2.58 -8.98
N CYS A 154 -15.21 3.44 -8.01
CA CYS A 154 -16.17 3.82 -6.95
C CYS A 154 -17.39 4.59 -7.52
N GLU A 155 -17.30 5.14 -8.73
CA GLU A 155 -18.42 5.76 -9.46
C GLU A 155 -19.22 4.78 -10.35
N GLN A 156 -18.95 3.47 -10.27
CA GLN A 156 -19.67 2.47 -11.07
C GLN A 156 -21.17 2.43 -10.75
N GLU A 157 -21.55 2.52 -9.47
CA GLU A 157 -22.96 2.57 -9.06
C GLU A 157 -23.68 3.85 -9.55
N ARG A 158 -22.91 4.88 -9.91
CA ARG A 158 -23.38 6.14 -10.49
C ARG A 158 -23.30 6.17 -12.01
N GLY A 159 -23.00 5.03 -12.64
CA GLY A 159 -23.05 4.83 -14.09
C GLY A 159 -21.72 4.94 -14.82
N SER A 160 -20.58 5.02 -14.10
CA SER A 160 -19.27 4.93 -14.77
C SER A 160 -19.12 3.57 -15.45
N THR A 161 -18.64 3.60 -16.69
CA THR A 161 -18.36 2.39 -17.50
C THR A 161 -16.86 2.15 -17.71
N ARG A 162 -16.01 2.93 -17.02
CA ARG A 162 -14.55 2.86 -17.11
C ARG A 162 -13.96 2.68 -15.72
N GLY A 163 -12.96 1.82 -15.58
CA GLY A 163 -12.17 1.73 -14.36
C GLY A 163 -11.52 3.06 -14.01
N SER A 164 -11.18 3.25 -12.73
CA SER A 164 -10.36 4.36 -12.22
C SER A 164 -9.03 3.82 -11.67
N PHE A 165 -7.97 4.63 -11.72
CA PHE A 165 -6.67 4.23 -11.19
C PHE A 165 -6.68 4.05 -9.67
N HIS A 166 -7.29 4.99 -8.94
CA HIS A 166 -7.39 4.95 -7.48
C HIS A 166 -8.11 3.69 -6.99
N SER A 167 -9.29 3.38 -7.54
CA SER A 167 -10.02 2.19 -7.15
C SER A 167 -9.27 0.92 -7.56
N THR A 168 -8.72 0.89 -8.77
CA THR A 168 -8.01 -0.28 -9.29
C THR A 168 -6.78 -0.62 -8.46
N ILE A 169 -5.93 0.35 -8.09
CA ILE A 169 -4.74 0.05 -7.28
C ILE A 169 -5.09 -0.48 -5.88
N CYS A 170 -6.11 0.09 -5.23
CA CYS A 170 -6.56 -0.39 -3.91
C CYS A 170 -7.09 -1.82 -3.98
N VAL A 171 -7.86 -2.15 -5.02
CA VAL A 171 -8.36 -3.52 -5.23
C VAL A 171 -7.22 -4.48 -5.52
N LEU A 172 -6.28 -4.11 -6.41
CA LEU A 172 -5.14 -4.94 -6.76
C LEU A 172 -4.27 -5.30 -5.54
N GLU A 173 -3.98 -4.33 -4.67
CA GLU A 173 -3.25 -4.57 -3.42
C GLU A 173 -4.00 -5.52 -2.48
N GLY A 174 -5.33 -5.40 -2.40
CA GLY A 174 -6.20 -6.31 -1.65
C GLY A 174 -6.16 -7.73 -2.21
N LEU A 175 -6.39 -7.90 -3.51
CA LEU A 175 -6.40 -9.23 -4.15
C LEU A 175 -5.03 -9.91 -4.07
N LEU A 176 -3.93 -9.16 -4.22
CA LEU A 176 -2.58 -9.70 -4.06
C LEU A 176 -2.32 -10.20 -2.64
N GLU A 177 -2.72 -9.44 -1.63
CA GLU A 177 -2.60 -9.87 -0.23
C GLU A 177 -3.47 -11.09 0.05
N HIS A 178 -4.66 -11.16 -0.53
CA HIS A 178 -5.53 -12.32 -0.41
C HIS A 178 -4.90 -13.58 -1.02
N GLU A 179 -4.33 -13.49 -2.24
CA GLU A 179 -3.61 -14.62 -2.86
C GLU A 179 -2.46 -15.13 -1.98
N ARG A 180 -1.74 -14.23 -1.29
CA ARG A 180 -0.67 -14.60 -0.37
C ARG A 180 -1.18 -15.31 0.88
N ALA A 181 -2.33 -14.88 1.40
CA ALA A 181 -2.90 -15.41 2.63
C ALA A 181 -3.63 -16.76 2.41
N THR A 182 -4.33 -16.93 1.29
CA THR A 182 -5.25 -18.07 1.05
C THR A 182 -4.81 -18.97 -0.10
N GLY A 183 -3.83 -18.54 -0.90
CA GLY A 183 -3.41 -19.21 -2.13
C GLY A 183 -4.10 -18.64 -3.38
N THR A 184 -3.55 -18.96 -4.55
CA THR A 184 -4.07 -18.49 -5.84
C THR A 184 -5.22 -19.36 -6.33
N THR A 185 -6.25 -18.75 -6.91
CA THR A 185 -7.24 -19.43 -7.76
C THR A 185 -7.21 -18.86 -9.17
N PRO A 186 -7.57 -19.63 -10.21
CA PRO A 186 -7.55 -19.13 -11.58
C PRO A 186 -8.39 -17.85 -11.78
N GLU A 187 -9.53 -17.76 -11.11
CA GLU A 187 -10.42 -16.59 -11.18
C GLU A 187 -9.81 -15.35 -10.53
N LEU A 188 -9.29 -15.49 -9.31
CA LEU A 188 -8.65 -14.40 -8.57
C LEU A 188 -7.41 -13.88 -9.30
N THR A 189 -6.55 -14.79 -9.75
CA THR A 189 -5.35 -14.44 -10.51
C THR A 189 -5.72 -13.79 -11.84
N ALA A 190 -6.73 -14.28 -12.56
CA ALA A 190 -7.18 -13.66 -13.80
C ALA A 190 -7.72 -12.25 -13.57
N ALA A 191 -8.51 -12.02 -12.51
CA ALA A 191 -9.02 -10.70 -12.17
C ALA A 191 -7.87 -9.74 -11.83
N ARG A 192 -6.93 -10.15 -10.97
CA ARG A 192 -5.76 -9.35 -10.61
C ARG A 192 -4.91 -9.00 -11.83
N LEU A 193 -4.64 -9.96 -12.72
CA LEU A 193 -3.85 -9.71 -13.93
C LEU A 193 -4.56 -8.78 -14.92
N LYS A 194 -5.90 -8.86 -15.05
CA LYS A 194 -6.67 -7.89 -15.86
C LYS A 194 -6.62 -6.48 -15.30
N GLY A 195 -6.74 -6.33 -13.98
CA GLY A 195 -6.61 -5.00 -13.35
C GLY A 195 -5.20 -4.45 -13.43
N GLN A 196 -4.19 -5.31 -13.35
CA GLN A 196 -2.80 -4.93 -13.61
C GLN A 196 -2.65 -4.42 -15.04
N GLU A 197 -3.15 -5.17 -16.03
CA GLU A 197 -3.10 -4.76 -17.44
C GLU A 197 -3.85 -3.45 -17.69
N TYR A 198 -4.96 -3.18 -16.99
CA TYR A 198 -5.64 -1.87 -17.04
C TYR A 198 -4.66 -0.70 -16.75
N LEU A 199 -3.80 -0.85 -15.73
CA LEU A 199 -2.79 0.16 -15.38
C LEU A 199 -1.63 0.19 -16.40
N VAL A 200 -1.12 -0.98 -16.78
CA VAL A 200 0.07 -1.10 -17.66
C VAL A 200 -0.22 -0.65 -19.09
N GLU A 201 -1.39 -0.98 -19.65
CA GLU A 201 -1.84 -0.51 -20.98
C GLU A 201 -1.85 1.03 -21.06
N ARG A 202 -2.09 1.67 -19.91
CA ARG A 202 -2.09 3.13 -19.75
C ARG A 202 -0.72 3.69 -19.34
N ARG A 203 0.33 2.88 -19.39
CA ARG A 203 1.70 3.25 -18.99
C ARG A 203 1.75 3.92 -17.60
N LEU A 204 0.87 3.50 -16.70
CA LEU A 204 0.68 4.01 -15.33
C LEU A 204 0.25 5.49 -15.18
N LEU A 205 0.28 6.30 -16.24
CA LEU A 205 0.09 7.74 -16.17
C LEU A 205 -0.92 8.28 -17.17
N HIS A 206 -1.19 7.54 -18.24
CA HIS A 206 -1.74 8.10 -19.46
C HIS A 206 -3.19 7.71 -19.69
N ARG A 207 -3.95 8.65 -20.24
CA ARG A 207 -5.28 8.35 -20.73
C ARG A 207 -5.15 7.55 -22.03
N LEU A 208 -5.78 6.37 -22.09
CA LEU A 208 -5.69 5.50 -23.27
C LEU A 208 -6.13 6.20 -24.58
N SER A 209 -7.13 7.09 -24.50
CA SER A 209 -7.70 7.74 -25.68
C SER A 209 -6.85 8.86 -26.27
N THR A 210 -6.08 9.59 -25.44
CA THR A 210 -5.32 10.77 -25.89
C THR A 210 -3.80 10.58 -25.77
N GLY A 211 -3.34 9.63 -24.95
CA GLY A 211 -1.93 9.47 -24.64
C GLY A 211 -1.36 10.60 -23.78
N GLU A 212 -2.22 11.42 -23.17
CA GLU A 212 -1.84 12.50 -22.26
C GLU A 212 -1.80 11.99 -20.81
N VAL A 213 -0.94 12.61 -19.99
CA VAL A 213 -0.91 12.38 -18.54
C VAL A 213 -2.27 12.75 -17.93
N ILE A 214 -2.84 11.83 -17.15
CA ILE A 214 -4.19 11.97 -16.55
C ILE A 214 -4.18 13.05 -15.46
N ASP A 215 -3.22 12.97 -14.54
CA ASP A 215 -3.08 13.89 -13.43
C ASP A 215 -1.58 14.09 -13.13
N PRO A 216 -1.05 15.32 -13.28
CA PRO A 216 0.34 15.62 -12.95
C PRO A 216 0.72 15.30 -11.50
N GLU A 217 -0.23 15.33 -10.56
CA GLU A 217 0.03 15.03 -9.14
C GLU A 217 0.46 13.58 -8.92
N TRP A 218 0.11 12.65 -9.83
CA TRP A 218 0.56 11.25 -9.76
C TRP A 218 2.07 11.08 -9.98
N THR A 219 2.75 12.15 -10.41
CA THR A 219 4.21 12.21 -10.50
C THR A 219 4.86 12.66 -9.20
N ARG A 220 4.11 13.08 -8.17
CA ARG A 220 4.64 13.50 -6.86
C ARG A 220 4.53 12.34 -5.86
N PHE A 221 5.65 11.89 -5.31
CA PHE A 221 5.67 10.69 -4.47
C PHE A 221 5.25 10.99 -3.02
N SER A 222 4.29 10.19 -2.53
CA SER A 222 3.68 10.33 -1.20
C SER A 222 3.98 9.11 -0.33
N PHE A 223 4.08 9.32 0.98
CA PHE A 223 3.97 8.26 1.97
C PHE A 223 3.39 8.80 3.29
N PRO A 224 2.49 8.05 3.98
CA PRO A 224 1.70 6.95 3.43
C PRO A 224 0.84 7.42 2.26
N THR A 225 0.55 6.54 1.30
CA THR A 225 -0.24 6.90 0.12
C THR A 225 -1.75 6.92 0.38
N TYR A 226 -2.22 6.25 1.45
CA TYR A 226 -3.65 6.07 1.75
C TYR A 226 -4.46 5.60 0.51
N TYR A 227 -5.50 6.32 0.09
CA TYR A 227 -6.24 6.03 -1.15
C TYR A 227 -5.56 6.60 -2.41
N PHE A 228 -4.60 7.51 -2.25
CA PHE A 228 -4.04 8.27 -3.34
C PHE A 228 -3.17 7.39 -4.24
N TYR A 229 -3.30 7.60 -5.55
CA TYR A 229 -2.53 6.93 -6.57
C TYR A 229 -1.34 7.81 -6.91
N ASP A 230 -0.15 7.24 -6.86
CA ASP A 230 1.04 7.80 -7.48
C ASP A 230 1.78 6.70 -8.25
N VAL A 231 2.63 7.10 -9.18
CA VAL A 231 3.36 6.16 -10.05
C VAL A 231 4.27 5.24 -9.25
N LEU A 232 4.89 5.74 -8.17
CA LEU A 232 5.77 4.93 -7.35
C LEU A 232 4.99 3.83 -6.62
N ARG A 233 3.73 4.07 -6.22
CA ARG A 233 2.84 3.07 -5.62
C ARG A 233 2.52 1.97 -6.62
N ALA A 234 2.17 2.34 -7.85
CA ALA A 234 1.86 1.36 -8.89
C ALA A 234 3.09 0.51 -9.27
N LEU A 235 4.26 1.13 -9.42
CA LEU A 235 5.51 0.40 -9.69
C LEU A 235 5.89 -0.50 -8.51
N ASP A 236 5.74 -0.02 -7.27
CA ASP A 236 6.05 -0.80 -6.09
C ASP A 236 5.09 -2.00 -5.92
N TYR A 237 3.81 -1.82 -6.26
CA TYR A 237 2.83 -2.91 -6.37
C TYR A 237 3.24 -3.94 -7.44
N LEU A 238 3.61 -3.51 -8.66
CA LEU A 238 4.03 -4.43 -9.73
C LEU A 238 5.24 -5.27 -9.30
N ARG A 239 6.21 -4.60 -8.64
CA ARG A 239 7.37 -5.25 -8.04
C ARG A 239 6.94 -6.27 -6.98
N ASP A 240 6.07 -5.88 -6.05
CA ASP A 240 5.60 -6.72 -4.96
C ASP A 240 4.78 -7.93 -5.47
N ALA A 241 4.04 -7.73 -6.55
CA ALA A 241 3.31 -8.77 -7.27
C ALA A 241 4.22 -9.72 -8.07
N ALA A 242 5.55 -9.51 -8.04
CA ALA A 242 6.53 -10.21 -8.87
C ALA A 242 6.17 -10.20 -10.36
N ALA A 243 5.60 -9.08 -10.84
CA ALA A 243 5.34 -8.90 -12.26
C ALA A 243 6.65 -8.91 -13.04
N VAL A 244 6.62 -9.44 -14.27
CA VAL A 244 7.75 -9.31 -15.19
C VAL A 244 7.86 -7.84 -15.62
N PRO A 245 9.04 -7.20 -15.52
CA PRO A 245 9.23 -5.85 -16.03
C PRO A 245 8.76 -5.71 -17.48
N ASP A 246 7.92 -4.71 -17.74
CA ASP A 246 7.31 -4.44 -19.06
C ASP A 246 7.89 -3.15 -19.65
N GLU A 247 8.14 -3.13 -20.97
CA GLU A 247 8.68 -1.97 -21.69
C GLU A 247 7.75 -0.75 -21.61
N ARG A 248 6.44 -0.96 -21.44
CA ARG A 248 5.45 0.12 -21.27
C ARG A 248 5.66 0.91 -19.97
N LEU A 249 6.47 0.39 -19.05
CA LEU A 249 6.81 1.04 -17.78
C LEU A 249 8.03 1.96 -17.89
N GLU A 250 8.76 1.96 -19.02
CA GLU A 250 10.01 2.71 -19.17
C GLU A 250 9.87 4.19 -18.80
N GLU A 251 8.78 4.84 -19.21
CA GLU A 251 8.52 6.26 -18.88
C GLU A 251 8.32 6.47 -17.38
N ALA A 252 7.56 5.60 -16.73
CA ALA A 252 7.29 5.66 -15.30
C ALA A 252 8.56 5.38 -14.48
N VAL A 253 9.39 4.43 -14.91
CA VAL A 253 10.68 4.13 -14.26
C VAL A 253 11.67 5.27 -14.46
N ALA A 254 11.77 5.83 -15.67
CA ALA A 254 12.63 6.99 -15.95
C ALA A 254 12.23 8.21 -15.10
N LEU A 255 10.94 8.39 -14.80
CA LEU A 255 10.48 9.41 -13.85
C LEU A 255 11.02 9.16 -12.43
N VAL A 256 11.01 7.91 -11.95
CA VAL A 256 11.60 7.55 -10.65
C VAL A 256 13.10 7.84 -10.67
N GLU A 257 13.83 7.43 -11.70
CA GLU A 257 15.28 7.69 -11.82
C GLU A 257 15.60 9.18 -11.82
N LYS A 258 14.85 9.98 -12.60
CA LYS A 258 15.04 11.43 -12.71
C LYS A 258 14.86 12.16 -11.38
N LYS A 259 14.05 11.61 -10.47
CA LYS A 259 13.77 12.18 -9.15
C LYS A 259 14.81 11.84 -8.09
N ARG A 260 15.78 10.97 -8.41
CA ARG A 260 16.90 10.68 -7.52
C ARG A 260 17.73 11.94 -7.31
N THR A 261 17.89 12.37 -6.07
CA THR A 261 18.75 13.51 -5.69
C THR A 261 20.23 13.15 -5.81
N ASP A 262 21.11 14.15 -5.76
CA ASP A 262 22.56 13.98 -5.85
C ASP A 262 23.14 13.05 -4.76
N ASP A 263 22.49 13.00 -3.58
CA ASP A 263 22.83 12.10 -2.48
C ASP A 263 22.18 10.71 -2.61
N GLY A 264 21.49 10.42 -3.72
CA GLY A 264 20.92 9.12 -4.04
C GLY A 264 19.58 8.81 -3.37
N ARG A 265 18.86 9.83 -2.90
CA ARG A 265 17.59 9.71 -2.15
C ARG A 265 16.40 10.24 -2.97
N TRP A 266 15.20 10.09 -2.42
CA TRP A 266 13.96 10.62 -2.99
C TRP A 266 13.22 11.45 -1.94
N LEU A 267 12.58 12.52 -2.39
CA LEU A 267 11.89 13.46 -1.50
C LEU A 267 10.48 12.97 -1.15
N LEU A 268 9.93 13.45 -0.04
CA LEU A 268 8.48 13.48 0.17
C LEU A 268 7.91 14.68 -0.61
N GLU A 269 7.10 14.44 -1.64
CA GLU A 269 6.67 15.52 -2.55
C GLU A 269 5.21 15.91 -2.40
N ASN A 270 4.37 15.06 -1.82
CA ASN A 270 2.93 15.30 -1.70
C ASN A 270 2.38 14.66 -0.40
N PRO A 271 2.71 15.20 0.79
CA PRO A 271 2.07 14.75 2.02
C PRO A 271 0.57 15.09 1.99
N HIS A 272 -0.27 14.14 2.36
CA HIS A 272 -1.72 14.35 2.35
C HIS A 272 -2.17 15.15 3.57
N PRO A 273 -2.94 16.24 3.39
CA PRO A 273 -3.40 17.07 4.49
C PRO A 273 -4.36 16.29 5.40
N GLY A 274 -4.30 16.54 6.70
CA GLY A 274 -5.14 15.90 7.70
C GLY A 274 -4.36 15.61 8.97
N GLU A 275 -5.07 15.30 10.06
CA GLU A 275 -4.44 14.89 11.31
C GLU A 275 -3.90 13.48 11.17
N THR A 276 -2.67 13.24 11.66
CA THR A 276 -2.05 11.91 11.73
C THR A 276 -1.78 11.55 13.19
N HIS A 277 -1.71 10.25 13.50
CA HIS A 277 -1.31 9.80 14.83
C HIS A 277 0.16 10.07 15.14
N LEU A 278 1.00 10.06 14.12
CA LEU A 278 2.45 10.11 14.23
C LEU A 278 3.04 11.13 13.29
N ASP A 279 4.18 11.66 13.72
CA ASP A 279 5.21 12.20 12.85
C ASP A 279 6.14 11.04 12.47
N LEU A 280 6.29 10.78 11.17
CA LEU A 280 7.16 9.72 10.64
C LEU A 280 8.59 10.23 10.39
N ASP A 281 8.96 11.35 11.00
CA ASP A 281 10.23 12.04 10.77
C ASP A 281 10.44 12.41 9.29
N GLU A 282 9.35 12.68 8.56
CA GLU A 282 9.35 13.08 7.16
C GLU A 282 8.66 14.44 6.98
N SER A 283 9.18 15.25 6.07
CA SER A 283 8.61 16.56 5.77
C SER A 283 8.69 16.85 4.27
N GLU A 284 7.72 17.62 3.77
CA GLU A 284 7.63 17.97 2.35
C GLU A 284 8.93 18.61 1.85
N GLY A 285 9.40 18.16 0.69
CA GLY A 285 10.62 18.64 0.04
C GLY A 285 11.92 18.11 0.64
N ASN A 286 11.89 17.33 1.73
CA ASN A 286 13.07 16.71 2.32
C ASN A 286 13.21 15.23 1.93
N PRO A 287 14.41 14.64 2.01
CA PRO A 287 14.61 13.21 1.75
C PRO A 287 13.70 12.33 2.63
N SER A 288 12.89 11.50 1.97
CA SER A 288 11.99 10.51 2.58
C SER A 288 12.65 9.14 2.58
N ARG A 289 12.70 8.51 3.75
CA ARG A 289 13.20 7.13 3.85
C ARG A 289 12.25 6.15 3.17
N TRP A 290 10.94 6.38 3.26
CA TRP A 290 9.93 5.52 2.65
C TRP A 290 9.97 5.58 1.11
N ASN A 291 9.98 6.77 0.53
CA ASN A 291 10.08 6.92 -0.91
C ASN A 291 11.44 6.45 -1.43
N THR A 292 12.52 6.68 -0.69
CA THR A 292 13.85 6.16 -1.06
C THR A 292 13.87 4.63 -1.07
N LEU A 293 13.34 3.98 -0.04
CA LEU A 293 13.23 2.53 0.03
C LEU A 293 12.42 1.98 -1.15
N ARG A 294 11.20 2.50 -1.38
CA ARG A 294 10.31 2.09 -2.49
C ARG A 294 10.98 2.29 -3.85
N ALA A 295 11.60 3.45 -4.09
CA ALA A 295 12.28 3.73 -5.34
C ALA A 295 13.45 2.77 -5.59
N LEU A 296 14.30 2.51 -4.60
CA LEU A 296 15.41 1.57 -4.75
C LEU A 296 14.94 0.14 -5.04
N ARG A 297 13.84 -0.30 -4.42
CA ARG A 297 13.22 -1.60 -4.70
C ARG A 297 12.70 -1.70 -6.13
N VAL A 298 11.99 -0.67 -6.58
CA VAL A 298 11.46 -0.58 -7.95
C VAL A 298 12.59 -0.61 -8.97
N LEU A 299 13.65 0.18 -8.78
CA LEU A 299 14.77 0.23 -9.71
C LEU A 299 15.56 -1.10 -9.72
N ARG A 300 15.83 -1.69 -8.54
CA ARG A 300 16.48 -3.01 -8.44
C ARG A 300 15.65 -4.10 -9.13
N TRP A 301 14.32 -4.05 -9.06
CA TRP A 301 13.43 -4.98 -9.75
C TRP A 301 13.42 -4.76 -11.26
N TYR A 302 13.34 -3.52 -11.72
CA TYR A 302 13.27 -3.20 -13.14
C TYR A 302 14.59 -3.49 -13.88
N ASP A 303 15.73 -3.31 -13.20
CA ASP A 303 17.06 -3.61 -13.74
C ASP A 303 17.31 -5.11 -13.97
N GLN A 304 16.45 -6.00 -13.49
CA GLN A 304 16.54 -7.45 -13.70
C GLN A 304 15.92 -7.91 -15.03
N ARG A 305 15.40 -6.98 -15.85
CA ARG A 305 14.77 -7.26 -17.14
C ARG A 305 15.71 -7.89 -18.17
#